data_AF-A0A804JYD8-F1
#
_entry.id   AF-A0A804JYD8-F1
#
_cell.length_a   1.000
_cell.length_b   1.000
_cell.length_c   1.000
_cell.angle_alpha   90.00
_cell.angle_beta   90.00
_cell.angle_gamma   90.00
#
_symmetry.space_group_name_H-M   'P 1'
#
loop_
_entity.id
_entity.type
_entity.pdbx_description
1 polymer ?
#
loop_
_entity_poly.entity_id
_entity_poly.type
_entity_poly.pdbx_seq_one_letter_code
_entity_poly.pdbx_strand_id
1 'polypeptide(L)'
;MAMSCSNRNKKENIVQGIIEEDKLVTFNMPYYAPSMEEVKAVIHWEDLFDLEQAQIFETNWDPFDDSDDDSAAFDSIASGKNVAGYVRAAFQPLIEEHFGDAILDELFSIYTANVSRHLRQQKSKHYLFVISLKKKEEKKEEADGNAAAAAW
;
A
#
# COMPACT_ATOMS: atom_id res chain seq x y z
N MET A 1 -2.97 8.97 -0.46
CA MET A 1 -2.09 10.14 -0.74
C MET A 1 -0.74 9.76 -1.37
N ALA A 2 -0.03 8.70 -0.93
CA ALA A 2 1.24 8.24 -1.55
C ALA A 2 1.11 7.94 -3.05
N MET A 3 -0.01 7.32 -3.47
CA MET A 3 -0.36 7.12 -4.88
C MET A 3 -0.55 8.44 -5.65
N SER A 4 -0.94 9.55 -4.98
CA SER A 4 -1.08 10.85 -5.64
C SER A 4 0.27 11.49 -5.96
N CYS A 5 1.28 11.33 -5.09
CA CYS A 5 2.66 11.70 -5.39
C CYS A 5 3.20 10.82 -6.52
N SER A 6 2.97 9.50 -6.45
CA SER A 6 3.39 8.57 -7.51
C SER A 6 2.78 8.92 -8.88
N ASN A 7 1.47 9.18 -8.95
CA ASN A 7 0.79 9.59 -10.19
C ASN A 7 1.18 10.99 -10.67
N ARG A 8 1.51 11.91 -9.76
CA ARG A 8 2.04 13.24 -10.12
C ARG A 8 3.43 13.13 -10.73
N ASN A 9 4.29 12.29 -10.15
CA ASN A 9 5.64 12.01 -10.66
C ASN A 9 5.57 11.41 -12.07
N LYS A 10 4.66 10.43 -12.28
CA LYS A 10 4.43 9.83 -13.60
C LYS A 10 4.19 10.89 -14.69
N LYS A 11 3.35 11.91 -14.42
CA LYS A 11 3.08 12.99 -15.38
C LYS A 11 4.27 13.95 -15.57
N GLU A 12 4.94 14.35 -14.48
CA GLU A 12 6.11 15.23 -14.55
C GLU A 12 7.26 14.58 -15.36
N ASN A 13 7.46 13.27 -15.22
CA ASN A 13 8.51 12.54 -15.94
C ASN A 13 8.27 12.43 -17.45
N ILE A 14 7.00 12.36 -17.90
CA ILE A 14 6.68 12.47 -19.34
C ILE A 14 7.05 13.85 -19.86
N VAL A 15 6.68 14.90 -19.12
CA VAL A 15 6.96 16.30 -19.50
C VAL A 15 8.47 16.55 -19.57
N GLN A 16 9.26 15.85 -18.76
CA GLN A 16 10.72 15.92 -18.76
C GLN A 16 11.39 14.94 -19.75
N GLY A 17 10.61 14.12 -20.47
CA GLY A 17 11.13 13.21 -21.50
C GLY A 17 11.86 11.97 -20.97
N ILE A 18 11.76 11.69 -19.68
CA ILE A 18 12.44 10.56 -19.03
C ILE A 18 11.72 9.25 -19.30
N ILE A 19 10.40 9.31 -19.48
CA ILE A 19 9.55 8.15 -19.72
C ILE A 19 8.77 8.39 -21.02
N GLU A 20 8.83 7.40 -21.91
CA GLU A 20 7.95 7.34 -23.08
C GLU A 20 6.49 7.18 -22.65
N GLU A 21 5.60 8.02 -23.17
CA GLU A 21 4.19 8.05 -22.79
C GLU A 21 3.51 6.67 -22.96
N ASP A 22 3.80 5.97 -24.06
CA ASP A 22 3.25 4.64 -24.35
C ASP A 22 3.67 3.59 -23.30
N LYS A 23 4.93 3.64 -22.84
CA LYS A 23 5.42 2.74 -21.77
C LYS A 23 4.77 3.08 -20.44
N LEU A 24 4.42 4.34 -20.19
CA LEU A 24 3.73 4.72 -18.98
C LEU A 24 2.30 4.18 -18.94
N VAL A 25 1.58 4.26 -20.06
CA VAL A 25 0.18 3.79 -20.15
C VAL A 25 0.08 2.28 -19.91
N THR A 26 1.11 1.53 -20.32
CA THR A 26 1.17 0.07 -20.14
C THR A 26 1.69 -0.36 -18.77
N PHE A 27 2.32 0.54 -18.00
CA PHE A 27 2.89 0.21 -16.70
C PHE A 27 1.86 0.26 -15.56
N ASN A 28 1.42 -0.92 -15.14
CA ASN A 28 0.59 -1.11 -13.96
C ASN A 28 1.44 -1.48 -12.74
N MET A 29 1.32 -0.71 -11.66
CA MET A 29 1.98 -1.04 -10.40
C MET A 29 1.16 -2.12 -9.68
N PRO A 30 1.75 -3.26 -9.27
CA PRO A 30 1.04 -4.33 -8.58
C PRO A 30 0.86 -3.97 -7.10
N TYR A 31 0.24 -2.82 -6.83
CA TYR A 31 0.02 -2.29 -5.51
C TYR A 31 -1.42 -1.78 -5.39
N TYR A 32 -2.11 -2.25 -4.37
CA TYR A 32 -3.45 -1.83 -4.01
C TYR A 32 -3.46 -1.44 -2.53
N ALA A 33 -4.01 -0.26 -2.24
CA ALA A 33 -4.19 0.23 -0.88
C ALA A 33 -5.67 0.07 -0.50
N PRO A 34 -6.06 -1.04 0.15
CA PRO A 34 -7.44 -1.25 0.54
C PRO A 34 -7.85 -0.30 1.67
N SER A 35 -9.14 -0.03 1.75
CA SER A 35 -9.80 0.49 2.94
C SER A 35 -10.01 -0.64 3.97
N MET A 36 -10.14 -0.27 5.25
CA MET A 36 -10.47 -1.24 6.31
C MET A 36 -11.83 -1.89 6.05
N GLU A 37 -12.77 -1.16 5.45
CA GLU A 37 -14.08 -1.63 5.04
C GLU A 37 -13.98 -2.74 3.98
N GLU A 38 -13.14 -2.55 2.94
CA GLU A 38 -12.90 -3.58 1.92
C GLU A 38 -12.27 -4.84 2.54
N VAL A 39 -11.30 -4.67 3.45
CA VAL A 39 -10.68 -5.82 4.14
C VAL A 39 -11.72 -6.59 4.97
N LYS A 40 -12.54 -5.89 5.76
CA LYS A 40 -13.62 -6.52 6.55
C LYS A 40 -14.67 -7.20 5.66
N ALA A 41 -15.00 -6.60 4.52
CA ALA A 41 -15.95 -7.18 3.57
C ALA A 41 -15.44 -8.50 3.01
N VAL A 42 -14.15 -8.60 2.64
CA VAL A 42 -13.55 -9.84 2.16
C VAL A 42 -13.51 -10.91 3.25
N ILE A 43 -13.12 -10.55 4.48
CA ILE A 43 -13.11 -11.51 5.61
C ILE A 43 -14.52 -12.08 5.86
N HIS A 44 -15.54 -11.22 5.84
CA HIS A 44 -16.93 -11.63 5.99
C HIS A 44 -17.42 -12.49 4.82
N TRP A 45 -17.03 -12.13 3.59
CA TRP A 45 -17.45 -12.84 2.38
C TRP A 45 -16.86 -14.25 2.28
N GLU A 46 -15.58 -14.43 2.64
CA GLU A 46 -14.92 -15.74 2.67
C GLU A 46 -15.47 -16.65 3.78
N ASP A 47 -15.96 -16.07 4.88
CA ASP A 47 -16.59 -16.77 6.02
C ASP A 47 -15.74 -17.88 6.66
N LEU A 48 -14.41 -17.87 6.42
CA LEU A 48 -13.47 -18.85 6.99
C LEU A 48 -12.94 -18.45 8.38
N PHE A 49 -13.05 -17.17 8.72
CA PHE A 49 -12.47 -16.59 9.93
C PHE A 49 -13.46 -15.71 10.67
N ASP A 50 -13.41 -15.77 12.00
CA ASP A 50 -13.96 -14.76 12.90
C ASP A 50 -12.96 -13.61 13.01
N LEU A 51 -13.44 -12.38 12.85
CA LEU A 51 -12.66 -11.18 13.09
C LEU A 51 -12.65 -10.86 14.59
N GLU A 52 -11.52 -11.11 15.26
CA GLU A 52 -11.39 -10.82 16.70
C GLU A 52 -11.02 -9.35 16.95
N GLN A 53 -10.14 -8.80 16.09
CA GLN A 53 -9.64 -7.45 16.25
C GLN A 53 -9.28 -6.84 14.89
N ALA A 54 -9.60 -5.56 14.72
CA ALA A 54 -9.13 -4.74 13.61
C ALA A 54 -8.76 -3.35 14.15
N GLN A 55 -7.49 -2.98 14.01
CA GLN A 55 -6.98 -1.67 14.41
C GLN A 55 -6.26 -1.00 13.24
N ILE A 56 -6.28 0.34 13.25
CA ILE A 56 -5.56 1.18 12.31
C ILE A 56 -4.54 1.97 13.11
N PHE A 57 -3.29 1.92 12.69
CA PHE A 57 -2.20 2.72 13.22
C PHE A 57 -1.71 3.69 12.18
N GLU A 58 -1.34 4.88 12.62
CA GLU A 58 -0.65 5.84 11.77
C GLU A 58 0.85 5.75 12.05
N THR A 59 1.67 5.78 11.00
CA THR A 59 3.13 5.88 11.13
C THR A 59 3.65 6.90 10.11
N ASN A 60 4.70 7.63 10.45
CA ASN A 60 5.30 8.58 9.53
C ASN A 60 5.82 7.90 8.27
N TRP A 61 5.84 8.62 7.14
CA TRP A 61 6.41 8.09 5.91
C TRP A 61 7.90 7.79 6.02
N ASP A 62 8.64 8.62 6.76
CA ASP A 62 10.04 8.37 7.08
C ASP A 62 10.12 7.37 8.23
N PRO A 63 10.68 6.16 8.02
CA PRO A 63 10.77 5.15 9.06
C PRO A 63 11.71 5.55 10.21
N PHE A 64 12.52 6.60 10.04
CA PHE A 64 13.40 7.13 11.08
C PHE A 64 12.82 8.37 11.79
N ASP A 65 11.61 8.80 11.42
CA ASP A 65 10.86 9.85 12.12
C ASP A 65 9.88 9.22 13.11
N ASP A 66 10.28 9.11 14.37
CA ASP A 66 9.44 8.64 15.46
C ASP A 66 8.69 9.78 16.18
N SER A 67 8.74 11.01 15.64
CA SER A 67 8.03 12.13 16.25
C SER A 67 6.53 12.09 15.95
N ASP A 68 5.73 12.03 17.02
CA ASP A 68 4.28 12.16 16.95
C ASP A 68 3.82 13.62 16.80
N ASP A 69 4.74 14.58 16.98
CA ASP A 69 4.47 16.01 16.89
C ASP A 69 4.66 16.52 15.46
N ASP A 70 3.55 16.86 14.82
CA ASP A 70 3.53 17.44 13.47
C ASP A 70 4.25 18.80 13.39
N SER A 71 4.46 19.47 14.53
CA SER A 71 5.16 20.75 14.63
C SER A 71 6.65 20.63 14.94
N ALA A 72 7.14 19.43 15.25
CA ALA A 72 8.55 19.19 15.51
C ALA A 72 9.41 19.52 14.28
N ALA A 73 10.54 20.19 14.51
CA ALA A 73 11.50 20.49 13.46
C ALA A 73 11.99 19.19 12.83
N PHE A 74 11.77 19.05 11.52
CA PHE A 74 12.04 17.84 10.78
C PHE A 74 12.73 18.14 9.45
N ASP A 75 13.77 17.38 9.12
CA ASP A 75 14.53 17.57 7.88
C ASP A 75 13.83 16.87 6.71
N SER A 76 12.90 17.61 6.08
CA SER A 76 12.19 17.14 4.88
C SER A 76 13.09 16.61 3.76
N ILE A 77 14.36 17.05 3.67
CA ILE A 77 15.30 16.59 2.63
C ILE A 77 15.88 15.24 3.01
N ALA A 78 16.36 15.09 4.25
CA ALA A 78 16.84 13.79 4.75
C ALA A 78 15.74 12.74 4.65
N SER A 79 14.54 13.11 5.00
CA SER A 79 13.39 12.23 5.03
C SER A 79 12.85 11.90 3.64
N GLY A 80 12.89 12.86 2.72
CA GLY A 80 12.63 12.58 1.32
C GLY A 80 13.60 11.54 0.75
N LYS A 81 14.89 11.57 1.16
CA LYS A 81 15.87 10.53 0.77
C LYS A 81 15.57 9.19 1.42
N ASN A 82 15.19 9.16 2.70
CA ASN A 82 14.83 7.92 3.40
C ASN A 82 13.62 7.26 2.72
N VAL A 83 12.59 8.05 2.42
CA VAL A 83 11.38 7.60 1.73
C VAL A 83 11.69 7.10 0.33
N ALA A 84 12.42 7.88 -0.46
CA ALA A 84 12.84 7.48 -1.79
C ALA A 84 13.69 6.20 -1.76
N GLY A 85 14.53 6.03 -0.74
CA GLY A 85 15.38 4.87 -0.55
C GLY A 85 14.59 3.57 -0.43
N TYR A 86 13.61 3.49 0.50
CA TYR A 86 12.84 2.25 0.64
C TYR A 86 11.89 2.01 -0.54
N VAL A 87 11.34 3.06 -1.15
CA VAL A 87 10.52 2.94 -2.36
C VAL A 87 11.35 2.42 -3.52
N ARG A 88 12.60 2.91 -3.67
CA ARG A 88 13.55 2.40 -4.64
C ARG A 88 13.86 0.93 -4.40
N ALA A 89 14.19 0.55 -3.18
CA ALA A 89 14.44 -0.85 -2.84
C ALA A 89 13.24 -1.77 -3.17
N ALA A 90 12.01 -1.33 -2.92
CA ALA A 90 10.80 -2.12 -3.15
C ALA A 90 10.39 -2.21 -4.62
N PHE A 91 10.48 -1.11 -5.38
CA PHE A 91 9.87 -1.01 -6.71
C PHE A 91 10.87 -0.90 -7.86
N GLN A 92 12.17 -0.65 -7.60
CA GLN A 92 13.17 -0.54 -8.67
C GLN A 92 13.16 -1.75 -9.61
N PRO A 93 13.15 -3.02 -9.14
CA PRO A 93 13.20 -4.17 -10.06
C PRO A 93 12.06 -4.16 -11.08
N LEU A 94 10.85 -3.78 -10.66
CA LEU A 94 9.68 -3.68 -11.53
C LEU A 94 9.78 -2.53 -12.54
N ILE A 95 10.35 -1.40 -12.12
CA ILE A 95 10.56 -0.25 -12.98
C ILE A 95 11.67 -0.56 -13.99
N GLU A 96 12.74 -1.19 -13.55
CA GLU A 96 13.87 -1.60 -14.39
C GLU A 96 13.45 -2.60 -15.46
N GLU A 97 12.64 -3.60 -15.09
CA GLU A 97 12.09 -4.58 -16.02
C GLU A 97 11.25 -3.94 -17.14
N HIS A 98 10.45 -2.91 -16.81
CA HIS A 98 9.52 -2.30 -17.77
C HIS A 98 10.12 -1.13 -18.56
N PHE A 99 10.97 -0.32 -17.93
CA PHE A 99 11.51 0.92 -18.51
C PHE A 99 13.01 0.87 -18.81
N GLY A 100 13.73 -0.13 -18.31
CA GLY A 100 15.19 -0.21 -18.37
C GLY A 100 15.87 0.47 -17.18
N ASP A 101 17.17 0.21 -17.03
CA ASP A 101 18.02 0.71 -15.94
C ASP A 101 18.46 2.17 -16.14
N ALA A 102 18.59 2.61 -17.40
CA ALA A 102 19.11 3.92 -17.77
C ALA A 102 18.36 5.11 -17.12
N ILE A 103 17.08 4.95 -16.80
CA ILE A 103 16.25 6.03 -16.24
C ILE A 103 16.24 6.07 -14.71
N LEU A 104 16.73 5.03 -14.03
CA LEU A 104 16.46 4.82 -12.61
C LEU A 104 17.01 5.94 -11.73
N ASP A 105 18.25 6.37 -11.97
CA ASP A 105 18.87 7.41 -11.14
C ASP A 105 18.18 8.76 -11.27
N GLU A 106 17.85 9.17 -12.49
CA GLU A 106 17.13 10.41 -12.74
C GLU A 106 15.70 10.35 -12.18
N LEU A 107 15.00 9.24 -12.42
CA LEU A 107 13.66 8.99 -11.91
C LEU A 107 13.59 9.08 -10.38
N PHE A 108 14.50 8.41 -9.67
CA PHE A 108 14.53 8.44 -8.21
C PHE A 108 15.05 9.76 -7.65
N SER A 109 15.87 10.51 -8.39
CA SER A 109 16.24 11.88 -8.03
C SER A 109 15.02 12.81 -8.03
N ILE A 110 14.21 12.76 -9.08
CA ILE A 110 12.95 13.53 -9.17
C ILE A 110 11.97 13.08 -8.10
N TYR A 111 11.82 11.76 -7.92
CA TYR A 111 10.99 11.20 -6.84
C TYR A 111 11.41 11.76 -5.47
N THR A 112 12.71 11.76 -5.16
CA THR A 112 13.26 12.30 -3.92
C THR A 112 12.92 13.78 -3.75
N ALA A 113 13.11 14.60 -4.80
CA ALA A 113 12.78 16.03 -4.76
C ALA A 113 11.29 16.26 -4.52
N ASN A 114 10.43 15.45 -5.15
CA ASN A 114 8.99 15.55 -5.05
C ASN A 114 8.49 15.14 -3.67
N VAL A 115 9.02 14.06 -3.10
CA VAL A 115 8.72 13.66 -1.72
C VAL A 115 9.22 14.70 -0.73
N SER A 116 10.45 15.20 -0.88
CA SER A 116 11.01 16.21 0.02
C SER A 116 10.15 17.48 0.05
N ARG A 117 9.71 17.93 -1.13
CA ARG A 117 8.80 19.07 -1.29
C ARG A 117 7.44 18.83 -0.64
N HIS A 118 6.89 17.63 -0.80
CA HIS A 118 5.63 17.23 -0.19
C HIS A 118 5.71 17.19 1.34
N LEU A 119 6.74 16.53 1.89
CA LEU A 119 6.96 16.42 3.34
C LEU A 119 7.20 17.77 4.01
N ARG A 120 7.78 18.74 3.30
CA ARG A 120 7.91 20.12 3.77
C ARG A 120 6.57 20.83 3.97
N GLN A 121 5.58 20.51 3.14
CA GLN A 121 4.25 21.11 3.20
C GLN A 121 3.36 20.40 4.21
N GLN A 122 3.49 19.08 4.30
CA GLN A 122 2.66 18.24 5.15
C GLN A 122 3.42 16.99 5.57
N LYS A 123 3.57 16.78 6.89
CA LYS A 123 3.95 15.49 7.44
C LYS A 123 2.90 14.45 7.03
N SER A 124 3.38 13.40 6.37
CA SER A 124 2.53 12.39 5.75
C SER A 124 2.69 11.07 6.46
N LYS A 125 1.56 10.39 6.66
CA LYS A 125 1.50 9.14 7.39
C LYS A 125 1.03 7.98 6.50
N HIS A 126 1.50 6.79 6.83
CA HIS A 126 0.95 5.52 6.36
C HIS A 126 -0.10 5.04 7.35
N TYR A 127 -1.13 4.37 6.83
CA TYR A 127 -2.12 3.68 7.63
C TYR A 127 -1.77 2.19 7.61
N LEU A 128 -1.42 1.66 8.77
CA LEU A 128 -1.10 0.25 8.99
C LEU A 128 -2.32 -0.44 9.60
N PHE A 129 -2.74 -1.54 9.00
CA PHE A 129 -3.82 -2.36 9.54
C PHE A 129 -3.24 -3.53 10.33
N VAL A 130 -3.68 -3.67 11.58
CA VAL A 130 -3.39 -4.84 12.40
C VAL A 130 -4.70 -5.57 12.63
N ILE A 131 -4.76 -6.83 12.17
CA ILE A 131 -5.97 -7.62 12.14
C ILE A 131 -5.67 -8.97 12.80
N SER A 132 -6.47 -9.33 13.81
CA SER A 132 -6.47 -10.66 14.43
C SER A 132 -7.66 -11.46 13.91
N LEU A 133 -7.38 -12.62 13.36
CA LEU A 133 -8.37 -13.54 12.79
C LEU A 133 -8.29 -14.88 13.52
N LYS A 134 -9.45 -15.42 13.88
CA LYS A 134 -9.58 -16.76 14.42
C LYS A 134 -10.26 -17.65 13.39
N LYS A 135 -9.65 -18.79 13.06
CA LYS A 135 -10.26 -19.75 12.14
C LYS A 135 -11.59 -20.25 12.72
N LYS A 136 -12.65 -20.23 11.91
CA LYS A 136 -13.94 -20.82 12.27
C LYS A 136 -13.84 -22.34 12.27
N GLU A 137 -14.48 -22.97 13.25
CA GLU A 137 -14.62 -24.43 13.29
C GLU A 137 -15.71 -24.87 12.30
N GLU A 138 -15.43 -25.91 11.53
CA GLU A 138 -16.44 -26.51 10.65
C GLU A 138 -17.56 -27.10 11.51
N LYS A 139 -18.78 -26.59 11.35
CA LYS A 139 -19.96 -27.24 11.90
C LYS A 139 -20.16 -28.54 11.13
N LYS A 140 -19.90 -29.68 11.77
CA LYS A 140 -20.36 -30.97 11.28
C LYS A 140 -21.90 -30.92 11.26
N GLU A 141 -22.49 -30.99 10.08
CA GLU A 141 -23.92 -31.25 9.93
C GLU A 141 -24.23 -32.56 10.67
N GLU A 142 -24.93 -32.45 11.79
CA GLU A 142 -25.56 -33.59 12.43
C GLU A 142 -26.77 -33.95 11.57
N ALA A 143 -26.65 -35.05 10.81
CA ALA A 143 -27.74 -35.56 10.00
C ALA A 143 -28.92 -35.91 10.93
N ASP A 144 -29.97 -35.08 10.89
CA ASP A 144 -31.24 -35.36 11.56
C ASP A 144 -31.84 -36.61 10.92
N GLY A 145 -31.64 -37.74 11.59
CA GLY A 145 -32.16 -39.04 11.20
C GLY A 145 -33.67 -39.10 11.43
N ASN A 146 -34.45 -38.38 10.61
CA ASN A 146 -35.87 -38.66 10.48
C ASN A 146 -36.10 -39.57 9.26
N ALA A 147 -35.76 -40.84 9.43
CA ALA A 147 -36.17 -41.88 8.51
C ALA A 147 -37.66 -42.16 8.70
N ALA A 148 -38.40 -41.90 7.62
CA ALA A 148 -39.81 -42.19 7.43
C ALA A 148 -40.29 -43.49 8.10
N ALA A 149 -41.22 -43.36 9.05
CA ALA A 149 -42.21 -44.40 9.30
C ALA A 149 -43.42 -44.13 8.40
N ALA A 150 -43.35 -44.62 7.15
CA ALA A 150 -44.50 -44.72 6.26
C ALA A 150 -44.43 -46.03 5.45
N ALA A 151 -45.48 -46.85 5.62
CA ALA A 151 -45.82 -48.08 4.90
C ALA A 151 -44.89 -49.29 5.20
N TRP A 152 -45.35 -50.46 5.64
CA TRP A 152 -46.63 -51.18 5.53
C TRP A 152 -46.96 -51.91 6.83
#